data_AF-A0A059D6B1-F1
#
_entry.id   AF-A0A059D6B1-F1
#
_cell.length_a   1.000
_cell.length_b   1.000
_cell.length_c   1.000
_cell.angle_alpha   90.00
_cell.angle_beta   90.00
_cell.angle_gamma   90.00
#
_symmetry.space_group_name_H-M   'P 1'
#
loop_
_entity.id
_entity.type
_entity.pdbx_description
1 polymer ?
#
loop_
_entity_poly.entity_id
_entity_poly.type
_entity_poly.pdbx_seq_one_letter_code
_entity_poly.pdbx_strand_id
1 'polypeptide(L)'
;MTNPFKEKLGKGGDGCVYKGKLPGGHLAAVKILSKLKGDGGDFINEGHFYEYMPNGSLEKLIYEENYFKLGCGHLGWDTLYQISLSMAQGLENLHKGCNSRILHFDIKPHNILLNENYCPKISNFGLAKICH
;
A
#
# COMPACT_ATOMS: atom_id res chain seq x y z
N MET A 1 -1.25 -10.20 -27.47
CA MET A 1 -1.81 -9.48 -26.31
C MET A 1 -1.23 -10.07 -25.04
N THR A 2 -0.35 -9.35 -24.34
CA THR A 2 0.19 -9.78 -23.04
C THR A 2 -0.82 -9.44 -21.95
N ASN A 3 -1.28 -10.43 -21.18
CA ASN A 3 -2.20 -10.21 -20.06
C ASN A 3 -1.55 -9.21 -19.07
N PRO A 4 -2.13 -8.02 -18.81
CA PRO A 4 -1.47 -6.96 -18.04
C PRO A 4 -1.34 -7.27 -16.53
N PHE A 5 -1.92 -8.36 -16.02
CA PHE A 5 -2.02 -8.69 -14.60
C PHE A 5 -1.38 -10.04 -14.23
N LYS A 6 -0.14 -10.31 -14.66
CA LYS A 6 0.50 -11.64 -14.45
C LYS A 6 1.03 -11.88 -13.03
N GLU A 7 1.39 -10.83 -12.29
CA GLU A 7 2.06 -10.97 -10.99
C GLU A 7 1.11 -10.54 -9.87
N LYS A 8 0.64 -11.49 -9.06
CA LYS A 8 -0.20 -11.22 -7.90
C LYS A 8 0.67 -10.77 -6.73
N LEU A 9 0.39 -9.58 -6.19
CA LEU A 9 1.11 -8.98 -5.08
C LEU A 9 0.50 -9.34 -3.72
N GLY A 10 -0.81 -9.58 -3.67
CA GLY A 10 -1.50 -9.92 -2.43
C GLY A 10 -2.97 -10.24 -2.61
N LYS A 11 -3.61 -10.73 -1.53
CA LYS A 11 -5.06 -10.97 -1.45
C LYS A 11 -5.56 -10.45 -0.10
N GLY A 12 -6.57 -9.59 -0.13
CA GLY A 12 -7.30 -9.13 1.05
C GLY A 12 -8.76 -9.60 1.01
N GLY A 13 -9.55 -9.21 2.01
CA GLY A 13 -10.98 -9.55 2.08
C GLY A 13 -11.78 -9.10 0.85
N ASP A 14 -11.48 -7.91 0.33
CA ASP A 14 -12.25 -7.31 -0.76
C ASP A 14 -11.74 -7.66 -2.16
N GLY A 15 -10.65 -8.43 -2.30
CA GLY A 15 -10.12 -8.76 -3.63
C GLY A 15 -8.63 -9.08 -3.69
N CYS A 16 -8.09 -9.11 -4.91
CA CYS A 16 -6.69 -9.40 -5.19
C CYS A 16 -5.98 -8.18 -5.75
N VAL A 17 -4.70 -7.99 -5.37
CA VAL A 17 -3.85 -6.93 -5.89
C VAL A 17 -2.84 -7.54 -6.85
N TYR A 18 -2.71 -6.95 -8.03
CA TYR A 18 -1.80 -7.37 -9.09
C TYR A 18 -0.86 -6.24 -9.46
N LYS A 19 0.33 -6.59 -9.90
CA LYS A 19 1.25 -5.66 -10.55
C LYS A 19 0.89 -5.55 -12.02
N GLY A 20 0.77 -4.32 -12.50
CA GLY A 20 0.57 -3.98 -13.90
C GLY A 20 1.66 -3.05 -14.41
N LYS A 21 1.77 -2.96 -15.74
CA LYS A 21 2.64 -2.01 -16.43
C LYS A 21 1.76 -1.16 -17.35
N LEU A 22 1.74 0.15 -17.12
CA LEU A 22 0.97 1.11 -17.90
C LEU A 22 1.62 1.35 -19.28
N PRO A 23 0.85 1.82 -20.28
CA PRO A 23 1.42 2.38 -21.50
C PRO A 23 2.41 3.50 -21.14
N GLY A 24 3.68 3.36 -21.55
CA GLY A 24 4.78 4.24 -21.11
C GLY A 24 5.72 3.61 -20.08
N GLY A 25 5.42 2.42 -19.59
CA GLY A 25 6.35 1.58 -18.85
C GLY A 25 6.34 1.73 -17.32
N HIS A 26 5.59 2.71 -16.80
CA HIS A 26 5.38 2.89 -15.37
C HIS A 26 4.66 1.69 -14.75
N LEU A 27 5.14 1.27 -13.58
CA LEU A 27 4.53 0.18 -12.82
C LEU A 27 3.37 0.70 -11.96
N ALA A 28 2.31 -0.10 -11.84
CA ALA A 28 1.15 0.19 -11.01
C ALA A 28 0.73 -1.05 -10.23
N ALA A 29 0.09 -0.84 -9.08
CA ALA A 29 -0.64 -1.88 -8.36
C ALA A 29 -2.14 -1.73 -8.67
N VAL A 30 -2.78 -2.80 -9.12
CA VAL A 30 -4.19 -2.84 -9.48
C VAL A 30 -4.92 -3.76 -8.53
N LYS A 31 -5.80 -3.20 -7.69
CA LYS A 31 -6.70 -3.98 -6.83
C LYS A 31 -7.96 -4.28 -7.64
N ILE A 32 -8.18 -5.55 -7.95
CA ILE A 32 -9.40 -6.04 -8.60
C ILE A 32 -10.36 -6.49 -7.50
N LEU A 33 -11.51 -5.85 -7.42
CA LEU A 33 -12.57 -6.17 -6.47
C LEU A 33 -13.53 -7.19 -7.09
N SER A 34 -13.81 -8.27 -6.36
CA SER A 34 -14.81 -9.25 -6.77
C SER A 34 -16.17 -8.82 -6.23
N LYS A 35 -16.99 -8.13 -7.04
CA LYS A 35 -18.39 -7.88 -6.68
C LYS A 35 -19.27 -8.97 -7.29
N LEU A 36 -19.95 -9.73 -6.45
CA LEU A 36 -21.10 -10.53 -6.88
C LEU A 36 -22.25 -9.56 -7.12
N LYS A 37 -22.73 -9.45 -8.35
CA LYS A 37 -24.07 -8.89 -8.60
C LYS A 37 -25.00 -10.09 -8.82
N GLY A 38 -25.99 -10.21 -7.94
CA GLY A 38 -26.99 -11.28 -8.02
C GLY A 38 -27.80 -11.23 -9.31
N ASP A 39 -28.30 -12.41 -9.65
CA ASP A 39 -29.28 -12.80 -10.67
C ASP A 39 -29.17 -12.11 -12.05
N GLY A 40 -28.39 -12.74 -12.94
CA GLY A 40 -28.49 -12.53 -14.39
C GLY A 40 -27.76 -11.33 -15.02
N GLY A 41 -27.03 -10.52 -14.25
CA GLY A 41 -26.27 -9.36 -14.77
C GLY A 41 -24.77 -9.64 -14.97
N ASP A 42 -24.20 -9.10 -16.05
CA ASP A 42 -22.77 -9.16 -16.36
C ASP A 42 -21.87 -8.77 -15.15
N PHE A 43 -20.80 -9.54 -14.94
CA PHE A 43 -19.80 -9.27 -13.91
C PHE A 43 -19.02 -7.99 -14.24
N ILE A 44 -19.31 -6.90 -13.53
CA ILE A 44 -18.47 -5.70 -13.60
C ILE A 44 -17.32 -5.87 -12.60
N ASN A 45 -16.11 -6.06 -13.11
CA ASN A 45 -14.90 -5.98 -12.30
C ASN A 45 -14.59 -4.50 -12.02
N GLU A 46 -14.76 -4.06 -10.78
CA GLU A 46 -14.27 -2.75 -10.33
C GLU A 46 -12.79 -2.87 -9.97
N GLY A 47 -11.98 -1.93 -10.46
CA GLY A 47 -10.54 -1.91 -10.26
C GLY A 47 -10.06 -0.58 -9.72
N HIS A 48 -9.21 -0.60 -8.70
CA HIS A 48 -8.53 0.59 -8.19
C HIS A 48 -7.05 0.55 -8.59
N PHE A 49 -6.56 1.68 -9.09
CA PHE A 49 -5.15 1.86 -9.46
C PHE A 49 -4.41 2.59 -8.34
N TYR A 50 -3.25 2.04 -7.98
CA TYR A 50 -2.33 2.60 -7.01
C TYR A 50 -0.93 2.64 -7.60
N GLU A 51 -0.11 3.55 -7.09
CA GLU A 51 1.33 3.49 -7.31
C GLU A 51 1.89 2.15 -6.83
N TYR A 52 2.81 1.57 -7.59
CA TYR A 52 3.48 0.35 -7.19
C TYR A 52 4.55 0.63 -6.13
N MET A 53 4.55 -0.15 -5.05
CA MET A 53 5.47 0.00 -3.91
C MET A 53 6.48 -1.15 -3.93
N PRO A 54 7.65 -1.00 -4.58
CA PRO A 54 8.57 -2.10 -4.86
C PRO A 54 9.17 -2.75 -3.62
N ASN A 55 9.32 -2.02 -2.50
CA ASN A 55 9.87 -2.55 -1.26
C ASN A 55 8.80 -3.22 -0.37
N GLY A 56 7.54 -3.27 -0.83
CA GLY A 56 6.46 -3.97 -0.14
C GLY A 56 6.05 -3.33 1.17
N SER A 57 5.54 -4.13 2.12
CA SER A 57 5.10 -3.64 3.42
C SER A 57 6.25 -3.45 4.40
N LEU A 58 6.09 -2.56 5.38
CA LEU A 58 7.01 -2.40 6.50
C LEU A 58 7.14 -3.70 7.29
N GLU A 59 6.06 -4.47 7.41
CA GLU A 59 6.08 -5.82 7.98
C GLU A 59 7.14 -6.71 7.32
N LYS A 60 7.21 -6.69 5.98
CA LYS A 60 8.21 -7.44 5.20
C LYS A 60 9.63 -6.96 5.47
N LEU A 61 9.79 -5.67 5.75
CA LEU A 61 11.10 -5.09 6.06
C LEU A 61 11.60 -5.52 7.44
N ILE A 62 10.72 -5.54 8.44
CA ILE A 62 11.09 -5.76 9.85
C ILE A 62 11.15 -7.24 10.27
N TYR A 63 10.36 -8.13 9.63
CA TYR A 63 10.28 -9.54 10.02
C TYR A 63 11.07 -10.51 9.14
N GLU A 64 11.41 -10.15 7.91
CA GLU A 64 12.24 -11.00 7.05
C GLU A 64 13.74 -10.79 7.33
N GLU A 65 14.60 -11.70 6.84
CA GLU A 65 16.07 -11.54 6.72
C GLU A 65 16.50 -10.25 5.98
N ASN A 66 15.54 -9.47 5.44
CA ASN A 66 15.76 -8.19 4.78
C ASN A 66 16.30 -7.10 5.73
N TYR A 67 16.09 -7.20 7.04
CA TYR A 67 16.76 -6.29 7.98
C TYR A 67 18.30 -6.41 7.86
N PHE A 68 18.82 -7.61 7.61
CA PHE A 68 20.24 -7.80 7.31
C PHE A 68 20.65 -7.26 5.93
N LYS A 69 19.73 -7.23 4.95
CA LYS A 69 19.98 -6.63 3.61
C LYS A 69 20.05 -5.10 3.62
N LEU A 70 19.42 -4.42 4.58
CA LEU A 70 19.60 -2.98 4.82
C LEU A 70 20.99 -2.64 5.38
N GLY A 71 21.78 -3.66 5.74
CA GLY A 71 23.05 -3.53 6.42
C GLY A 71 22.86 -3.53 7.93
N CYS A 72 23.51 -4.47 8.60
CA CYS A 72 23.65 -4.47 10.05
C CYS A 72 24.62 -3.33 10.47
N GLY A 73 24.11 -2.09 10.56
CA GLY A 73 24.86 -0.88 10.90
C GLY A 73 24.00 0.39 11.00
N HIS A 74 24.65 1.58 11.06
CA HIS A 74 23.98 2.90 11.15
C HIS A 74 22.94 3.13 10.04
N LEU A 75 23.17 2.64 8.82
CA LEU A 75 22.29 2.84 7.67
C LEU A 75 20.87 2.25 7.87
N GLY A 76 20.76 1.13 8.59
CA GLY A 76 19.48 0.53 8.93
C GLY A 76 18.70 1.40 9.93
N TRP A 77 19.38 1.95 10.94
CA TRP A 77 18.77 2.85 11.92
C TRP A 77 18.35 4.19 11.33
N ASP A 78 19.17 4.76 10.45
CA ASP A 78 18.82 5.99 9.74
C ASP A 78 17.54 5.78 8.91
N THR A 79 17.46 4.64 8.20
CA THR A 79 16.28 4.28 7.42
C THR A 79 15.04 4.13 8.31
N LEU A 80 15.14 3.39 9.42
CA LEU A 80 14.05 3.23 10.37
C LEU A 80 13.62 4.55 11.01
N TYR A 81 14.56 5.43 11.32
CA TYR A 81 14.29 6.77 11.83
C TYR A 81 13.53 7.60 10.80
N GLN A 82 13.97 7.62 9.54
CA GLN A 82 13.29 8.33 8.47
C GLN A 82 11.88 7.79 8.21
N ILE A 83 11.69 6.46 8.27
CA ILE A 83 10.37 5.83 8.18
C ILE A 83 9.48 6.31 9.35
N SER A 84 10.00 6.28 10.57
CA SER A 84 9.25 6.68 11.77
C SER A 84 8.84 8.15 11.72
N LEU A 85 9.76 9.03 11.33
CA LEU A 85 9.52 10.46 11.18
C LEU A 85 8.46 10.74 10.10
N SER A 86 8.61 10.12 8.93
CA SER A 86 7.68 10.28 7.81
C SER A 86 6.28 9.75 8.17
N MET A 87 6.19 8.65 8.92
CA MET A 87 4.92 8.11 9.42
C MET A 87 4.24 9.06 10.41
N ALA A 88 5.01 9.64 11.35
CA ALA A 88 4.48 10.62 12.29
C ALA A 88 3.92 11.86 11.57
N GLN A 89 4.66 12.38 10.59
CA GLN A 89 4.22 13.49 9.74
C GLN A 89 2.98 13.11 8.91
N GLY A 90 2.94 11.91 8.34
CA GLY A 90 1.78 11.42 7.59
C GLY A 90 0.52 11.34 8.46
N LEU A 91 0.64 10.82 9.69
CA LEU A 91 -0.47 10.76 10.65
C LEU A 91 -0.91 12.13 11.12
N GLU A 92 0.03 13.05 11.36
CA GLU A 92 -0.29 14.44 11.68
C GLU A 92 -1.09 15.10 10.55
N ASN A 93 -0.68 14.91 9.30
CA ASN A 93 -1.39 15.42 8.14
C ASN A 93 -2.82 14.85 8.05
N LEU A 94 -3.01 13.54 8.27
CA LEU A 94 -4.35 12.94 8.30
C LEU A 94 -5.23 13.52 9.42
N HIS A 95 -4.64 13.79 10.59
CA HIS A 95 -5.40 14.21 11.76
C HIS A 95 -5.70 15.71 11.82
N LYS A 96 -4.81 16.54 11.26
CA LYS A 96 -4.82 18.00 11.42
C LYS A 96 -4.53 18.76 10.13
N GLY A 97 -3.84 18.15 9.17
CA GLY A 97 -3.45 18.81 7.90
C GLY A 97 -4.52 18.77 6.82
N CYS A 98 -5.53 17.89 6.93
CA CYS A 98 -6.66 17.82 6.02
C CYS A 98 -7.84 18.70 6.46
N ASN A 99 -8.65 19.17 5.50
CA ASN A 99 -9.89 19.95 5.77
C ASN A 99 -10.90 19.20 6.66
N SER A 100 -10.82 17.87 6.68
CA SER A 100 -11.56 17.03 7.61
C SER A 100 -10.60 16.02 8.18
N ARG A 101 -10.71 15.77 9.48
CA ARG A 101 -9.85 14.83 10.19
C ARG A 101 -10.12 13.42 9.69
N ILE A 102 -9.08 12.70 9.31
CA ILE A 102 -9.18 11.30 8.86
C ILE A 102 -8.60 10.39 9.94
N LEU A 103 -9.44 9.56 10.54
CA LEU A 103 -9.02 8.51 11.46
C LEU A 103 -8.87 7.20 10.70
N HIS A 104 -7.65 6.65 10.61
CA HIS A 104 -7.38 5.45 9.79
C HIS A 104 -7.87 4.13 10.42
N PHE A 105 -7.78 4.01 11.76
CA PHE A 105 -8.15 2.83 12.57
C PHE A 105 -7.43 1.49 12.29
N ASP A 106 -6.64 1.37 11.22
CA ASP A 106 -5.86 0.15 10.92
C ASP A 106 -4.37 0.43 10.68
N ILE A 107 -3.74 1.24 11.54
CA ILE A 107 -2.29 1.52 11.44
C ILE A 107 -1.51 0.33 12.01
N LYS A 108 -0.83 -0.40 11.12
CA LYS A 108 0.02 -1.55 11.44
C LYS A 108 1.09 -1.75 10.35
N PRO A 109 2.22 -2.43 10.62
CA PRO A 109 3.30 -2.63 9.65
C PRO A 109 2.86 -3.21 8.30
N HIS A 110 1.85 -4.09 8.29
CA HIS A 110 1.28 -4.65 7.07
C HIS A 110 0.69 -3.60 6.11
N ASN A 111 0.07 -2.55 6.67
CA ASN A 111 -0.61 -1.50 5.92
C ASN A 111 0.29 -0.29 5.62
N ILE A 112 1.58 -0.35 5.96
CA ILE A 112 2.55 0.69 5.62
C ILE A 112 3.37 0.16 4.45
N LEU A 113 3.25 0.77 3.27
CA LEU A 113 3.95 0.36 2.07
C LEU A 113 5.17 1.26 1.80
N LEU A 114 6.21 0.70 1.21
CA LEU A 114 7.50 1.34 0.99
C LEU A 114 7.78 1.46 -0.51
N ASN A 115 8.07 2.68 -0.97
CA ASN A 115 8.54 2.91 -2.33
C ASN A 115 10.02 2.50 -2.48
N GLU A 116 10.61 2.71 -3.67
CA GLU A 116 12.02 2.38 -3.96
C GLU A 116 13.04 3.00 -3.00
N ASN A 117 12.73 4.17 -2.43
CA ASN A 117 13.60 4.93 -1.53
C ASN A 117 13.28 4.68 -0.05
N TYR A 118 12.49 3.66 0.27
CA TYR A 118 12.00 3.36 1.62
C TYR A 118 11.17 4.49 2.26
N CYS A 119 10.60 5.39 1.45
CA CYS A 119 9.62 6.34 1.95
C CYS A 119 8.30 5.61 2.24
N PRO A 120 7.73 5.73 3.46
CA PRO A 120 6.50 5.04 3.82
C PRO A 120 5.26 5.76 3.30
N LYS A 121 4.24 4.98 2.92
CA LYS A 121 2.88 5.45 2.66
C LYS A 121 1.87 4.58 3.39
N ILE A 122 0.92 5.24 4.04
CA ILE A 122 -0.22 4.58 4.69
C ILE A 122 -1.14 4.05 3.58
N SER A 123 -1.52 2.78 3.69
CA SER A 123 -2.43 2.10 2.78
C SER A 123 -3.61 1.50 3.54
N ASN A 124 -4.61 1.03 2.80
CA ASN A 124 -5.79 0.33 3.34
C ASN A 124 -6.70 1.20 4.25
N PHE A 125 -7.30 2.23 3.65
CA PHE A 125 -8.29 3.11 4.29
C PHE A 125 -9.70 2.48 4.43
N GLY A 126 -9.84 1.15 4.33
CA GLY A 126 -11.15 0.49 4.37
C GLY A 126 -11.94 0.69 5.67
N LEU A 127 -11.24 0.91 6.78
CA LEU A 127 -11.83 1.22 8.10
C LEU A 127 -11.80 2.73 8.43
N ALA A 128 -11.27 3.56 7.52
CA ALA A 128 -11.06 4.96 7.82
C ALA A 128 -12.38 5.71 7.97
N LYS A 129 -12.38 6.74 8.81
CA LYS A 129 -13.52 7.64 9.03
C LYS A 129 -13.10 9.08 8.82
N ILE A 130 -13.98 9.84 8.16
CA ILE A 130 -13.89 11.28 8.05
C ILE A 130 -14.67 11.88 9.22
N CYS A 131 -14.03 12.73 9.99
CA CYS A 131 -14.61 13.49 11.08
C CYS A 131 -14.64 14.97 10.70
N HIS A 132 -15.80 15.58 10.84
CA HIS A 132 -16.02 17.02 10.66
C HIS A 132 -15.95 17.74 12.01
#